data_AF-A0A7C4DCW2-F1
#
_entry.id   AF-A0A7C4DCW2-F1
#
_cell.length_a   1.000
_cell.length_b   1.000
_cell.length_c   1.000
_cell.angle_alpha   90.00
_cell.angle_beta   90.00
_cell.angle_gamma   90.00
#
_symmetry.space_group_name_H-M   'P 1'
#
loop_
_entity.id
_entity.type
_entity.pdbx_description
1 polymer ?
#
loop_
_entity_poly.entity_id
_entity_poly.type
_entity_poly.pdbx_seq_one_letter_code
_entity_poly.pdbx_strand_id
1 'polypeptide(L)' 'FEIEEVDVAEIERAPIFESVRCEICGELAMKTRVRTVNGKTICLSCLGGCEAIVGRGIVPNFKTPFRR' A
#
# COMPACT_ATOMS: atom_id res chain seq x y z
N PHE A 1 21.61 -28.74 1.46
CA PHE A 1 20.26 -28.16 1.65
C PHE A 1 19.69 -28.84 2.87
N GLU A 2 19.21 -28.05 3.83
CA GLU A 2 18.74 -28.51 5.12
C GLU A 2 17.26 -28.13 5.22
N ILE A 3 16.44 -29.09 5.64
CA ILE A 3 14.99 -28.91 5.81
C ILE A 3 14.70 -29.31 7.25
N GLU A 4 14.08 -28.40 7.99
CA GLU A 4 13.70 -28.62 9.38
C GLU A 4 12.26 -28.13 9.59
N GLU A 5 11.54 -28.80 10.50
CA GLU A 5 10.24 -28.33 10.97
C GLU A 5 10.48 -27.29 12.06
N VAL A 6 9.78 -26.16 11.97
CA VAL A 6 9.90 -25.05 12.92
C VAL A 6 8.54 -24.70 13.49
N ASP A 7 8.51 -24.48 14.80
CA ASP A 7 7.33 -23.92 15.46
C ASP A 7 7.20 -22.44 15.10
N VAL A 8 6.11 -22.09 14.42
CA VAL A 8 5.77 -20.72 14.05
C VAL A 8 4.61 -20.21 14.90
N ALA A 9 4.76 -19.01 15.46
CA ALA A 9 3.70 -18.34 16.17
C ALA A 9 2.52 -18.01 15.24
N GLU A 10 1.31 -17.96 15.80
CA GLU A 10 0.13 -17.56 15.05
C GLU A 10 0.28 -16.12 14.54
N ILE A 11 -0.03 -15.90 13.27
CA ILE A 11 0.08 -14.57 12.65
C ILE A 11 -1.13 -13.74 13.07
N GLU A 12 -0.90 -12.49 13.45
CA GLU A 12 -1.99 -11.55 13.74
C GLU A 12 -2.93 -11.39 12.54
N ARG A 13 -4.23 -11.26 12.81
CA ARG A 13 -5.21 -11.02 11.77
C ARG A 13 -4.94 -9.68 11.08
N ALA A 14 -5.13 -9.64 9.77
CA ALA A 14 -5.01 -8.41 9.00
C ALA A 14 -5.99 -7.35 9.56
N PRO A 15 -5.51 -6.13 9.89
CA PRO A 15 -6.38 -5.07 10.37
C PRO A 15 -7.35 -4.61 9.28
N ILE A 16 -8.57 -4.27 9.68
CA ILE A 16 -9.58 -3.69 8.79
C ILE A 16 -9.41 -2.17 8.82
N PHE A 17 -9.28 -1.56 7.65
CA PHE A 17 -9.13 -0.11 7.53
C PHE A 17 -10.28 0.50 6.74
N GLU A 18 -10.64 1.71 7.13
CA GLU A 18 -11.68 2.50 6.47
C GLU A 18 -11.28 2.84 5.03
N SER A 19 -12.29 2.98 4.17
CA SER A 19 -12.15 3.51 2.82
C SER A 19 -12.30 5.03 2.83
N VAL A 20 -11.32 5.74 2.29
CA VAL A 20 -11.28 7.20 2.20
C VAL A 20 -11.33 7.60 0.72
N ARG A 21 -12.13 8.61 0.38
CA ARG A 21 -12.25 9.10 -0.99
C ARG A 21 -11.08 10.01 -1.36
N CYS A 22 -10.42 9.74 -2.48
CA CYS A 22 -9.38 10.60 -3.02
C CYS A 22 -10.00 11.86 -3.63
N GLU A 23 -9.48 13.04 -3.29
CA GLU A 23 -9.95 14.32 -3.83
C GLU A 23 -9.42 14.65 -5.23
N ILE A 24 -8.53 13.83 -5.79
CA ILE A 24 -8.06 13.97 -7.19
C ILE A 24 -8.86 13.07 -8.13
N CYS A 25 -8.89 11.77 -7.90
CA CYS A 25 -9.53 10.80 -8.82
C CYS A 25 -10.96 10.40 -8.42
N GLY A 26 -11.42 10.73 -7.21
CA GLY A 26 -12.74 10.36 -6.71
C GLY A 26 -12.91 8.88 -6.28
N GLU A 27 -11.90 8.04 -6.52
CA GLU A 27 -11.90 6.63 -6.11
C GLU A 27 -11.79 6.49 -4.58
N LEU A 28 -12.30 5.37 -4.05
CA LEU A 28 -12.08 4.99 -2.65
C LEU A 28 -10.74 4.26 -2.52
N ALA A 29 -9.93 4.67 -1.55
CA ALA A 29 -8.68 4.04 -1.21
C ALA A 29 -8.63 3.73 0.29
N MET A 30 -7.99 2.62 0.63
CA MET A 30 -7.71 2.24 2.03
C MET A 30 -6.97 3.38 2.75
N LYS A 31 -7.38 3.72 3.98
CA LYS A 31 -6.84 4.85 4.77
C LYS A 31 -5.31 4.88 4.84
N THR A 32 -4.66 3.74 4.97
CA THR A 32 -3.19 3.62 5.00
C THR A 32 -2.50 3.99 3.69
N ARG A 33 -3.24 3.95 2.56
CA ARG A 33 -2.80 4.27 1.20
C ARG A 33 -3.25 5.68 0.76
N VAL A 34 -3.57 6.54 1.72
CA VAL A 34 -3.93 7.96 1.51
C VAL A 34 -2.95 8.84 2.29
N ARG A 35 -2.69 10.05 1.77
CA ARG A 35 -1.91 11.09 2.43
C ARG A 35 -2.68 12.40 2.41
N THR A 36 -2.49 13.20 3.45
CA THR A 36 -2.99 14.57 3.50
C THR A 36 -1.93 15.52 2.95
N VAL A 37 -2.23 16.17 1.83
CA VAL A 37 -1.33 17.14 1.18
C VAL A 37 -2.11 18.43 1.00
N ASN A 38 -1.62 19.54 1.57
CA ASN A 38 -2.31 20.85 1.53
C ASN A 38 -3.77 20.78 1.99
N GLY A 39 -4.03 20.01 3.06
CA GLY A 39 -5.38 19.81 3.60
C GLY A 39 -6.25 18.83 2.81
N LYS A 40 -5.78 18.31 1.66
CA LYS A 40 -6.53 17.38 0.82
C LYS A 40 -6.12 15.93 1.03
N THR A 41 -7.09 15.01 1.06
CA THR A 41 -6.87 13.56 1.10
C THR A 41 -6.63 13.01 -0.31
N ILE A 42 -5.41 12.53 -0.57
CA ILE A 42 -4.96 12.07 -1.89
C ILE A 42 -4.45 10.63 -1.80
N CYS A 43 -4.89 9.75 -2.71
CA CYS A 43 -4.40 8.37 -2.77
C CYS A 43 -2.95 8.30 -3.26
N LEU A 44 -2.22 7.26 -2.85
CA LEU A 44 -0.83 7.05 -3.27
C LEU A 44 -0.67 7.04 -4.79
N SER A 45 -1.64 6.47 -5.53
CA SER A 45 -1.62 6.41 -7.00
C SER A 45 -1.58 7.80 -7.64
N CYS A 46 -2.42 8.74 -7.20
CA CYS A 46 -2.39 10.12 -7.67
C CYS A 46 -1.12 10.88 -7.26
N LEU A 47 -0.44 10.44 -6.19
CA LEU A 47 0.89 10.94 -5.80
C LEU A 47 2.04 10.23 -6.56
N GLY A 48 1.70 9.39 -7.55
CA GLY A 48 2.64 8.62 -8.36
C GLY A 48 3.38 7.55 -7.57
N GLY A 49 2.78 7.03 -6.50
CA GLY A 49 3.37 6.02 -5.61
C GLY A 49 2.54 4.73 -5.56
N CYS A 50 3.22 3.61 -5.36
CA CYS A 50 2.59 2.34 -5.04
C CYS A 50 3.52 1.44 -4.22
N GLU A 51 2.96 0.37 -3.66
CA GLU A 51 3.74 -0.74 -3.10
C GLU A 51 3.90 -1.74 -4.26
N ALA A 52 5.11 -1.91 -4.79
CA ALA A 52 5.34 -2.63 -6.05
C ALA A 52 6.12 -3.93 -5.83
N ILE A 53 5.73 -5.00 -6.53
CA ILE A 53 6.52 -6.25 -6.58
C ILE A 53 7.52 -6.13 -7.73
N VAL A 54 8.81 -6.19 -7.42
CA VAL A 54 9.91 -6.00 -8.42
C VAL A 54 10.79 -7.24 -8.60
N GLY A 55 10.25 -8.42 -8.34
CA GLY A 55 10.95 -9.71 -8.47
C GLY A 55 11.93 -10.04 -7.34
N ARG A 56 12.15 -9.12 -6.39
CA ARG A 56 12.94 -9.32 -5.16
C ARG A 56 12.15 -9.00 -3.89
N GLY A 57 10.82 -9.13 -3.98
CA GLY A 57 9.89 -8.73 -2.93
C GLY A 57 9.14 -7.44 -3.25
N ILE A 58 8.49 -6.90 -2.21
CA ILE A 58 7.68 -5.68 -2.26
C ILE A 58 8.57 -4.47 -1.93
N VAL A 59 8.61 -3.48 -2.82
CA VAL A 59 9.27 -2.20 -2.60
C VAL A 59 8.23 -1.15 -2.22
N PRO A 60 8.37 -0.53 -1.03
CA PRO A 60 7.42 0.48 -0.59
C PRO A 60 7.66 1.81 -1.28
N ASN A 61 6.59 2.60 -1.44
CA ASN A 61 6.62 3.93 -2.06
C ASN A 61 7.28 3.96 -3.46
N PHE A 62 7.19 2.87 -4.21
CA PHE A 62 7.71 2.77 -5.57
C PHE A 62 7.07 3.85 -6.45
N LYS A 63 7.89 4.61 -7.16
CA LYS A 63 7.41 5.68 -8.05
C LYS A 63 6.98 5.10 -9.38
N THR A 64 5.70 5.21 -9.71
CA THR A 64 5.18 4.72 -10.98
C THR A 64 5.62 5.66 -12.10
N PRO A 65 6.33 5.16 -13.13
CA PRO A 65 6.73 6.00 -14.26
C PRO A 65 5.52 6.38 -15.15
N PHE A 66 4.43 5.62 -15.05
CA PHE A 66 3.17 5.89 -15.73
C PHE A 66 2.29 6.75 -14.82
N ARG A 67 2.05 8.01 -15.21
CA ARG A 67 0.96 8.81 -14.65
C ARG A 67 -0.34 8.43 -15.37
N ARG A 68 -1.41 8.22 -14.60
CA ARG A 68 -2.78 8.20 -15.14
C ARG A 68 -3.20 9.61 -15.54
#